data_AF-V6LZ67-F1
#
_entry.id   AF-V6LZ67-F1
#
_cell.length_a   1.000
_cell.length_b   1.000
_cell.length_c   1.000
_cell.angle_alpha   90.00
_cell.angle_beta   90.00
_cell.angle_gamma   90.00
#
_symmetry.space_group_name_H-M   'P 1'
#
loop_
_entity.id
_entity.type
_entity.pdbx_description
1 polymer ?
#
loop_
_entity_poly.entity_id
_entity_poly.type
_entity_poly.pdbx_seq_one_letter_code
_entity_poly.pdbx_strand_id
1 'polypeptide(L)'
;MTATTQVNAISLKGSTKTVTEYFAFAINQILYLRQVYPSNCFTTRPAYDLQLPVAQDEKLNAYLTQVLNITAQWLMTGQVKKIVLAILAGEKAIECWEFNVDSDTATNSDAKREIQAVMRQITASVSFLPVISEKVIFDIQVHADENALPPQGWETTKEALIQGQSVDFRKFQTGVHSVGTRVVYEERGGDI
;
A
#
# COMPACT_ATOMS: atom_id res chain seq x y z
N MET A 1 -40.14 -9.65 16.89
CA MET A 1 -38.80 -9.47 17.48
C MET A 1 -37.88 -8.98 16.37
N THR A 2 -37.63 -7.67 16.32
CA THR A 2 -36.72 -7.06 15.34
C THR A 2 -35.30 -7.20 15.85
N ALA A 3 -34.50 -8.06 15.20
CA ALA A 3 -33.08 -8.18 15.47
C ALA A 3 -32.38 -6.90 14.99
N THR A 4 -31.95 -6.06 15.93
CA THR A 4 -31.06 -4.94 15.68
C THR A 4 -29.69 -5.51 15.32
N THR A 5 -29.32 -5.47 14.05
CA THR A 5 -27.95 -5.74 13.60
C THR A 5 -27.04 -4.70 14.25
N GLN A 6 -26.34 -5.10 15.31
CA GLN A 6 -25.37 -4.27 16.01
C GLN A 6 -24.14 -4.15 15.10
N VAL A 7 -24.12 -3.14 14.23
CA VAL A 7 -22.92 -2.79 13.45
C VAL A 7 -21.92 -2.24 14.46
N ASN A 8 -20.98 -3.08 14.89
CA ASN A 8 -19.89 -2.66 15.78
C ASN A 8 -19.10 -1.55 15.08
N ALA A 9 -19.29 -0.31 15.51
CA ALA A 9 -18.54 0.83 15.00
C ALA A 9 -17.05 0.59 15.29
N ILE A 10 -16.24 0.50 14.23
CA ILE A 10 -14.80 0.35 14.35
C ILE A 10 -14.24 1.65 14.95
N SER A 11 -13.44 1.52 16.00
CA SER A 11 -12.75 2.68 16.59
C SER A 11 -11.66 3.18 15.65
N LEU A 12 -11.27 4.47 15.77
CA LEU A 12 -10.12 5.03 15.06
C LEU A 12 -8.87 4.15 15.20
N LYS A 13 -8.58 3.66 16.41
CA LYS A 13 -7.47 2.73 16.68
C LYS A 13 -7.61 1.40 15.93
N GLY A 14 -8.83 0.85 15.90
CA GLY A 14 -9.13 -0.37 15.15
C GLY A 14 -8.92 -0.18 13.65
N SER A 15 -9.45 0.93 13.12
CA SER A 15 -9.27 1.28 11.72
C SER A 15 -7.80 1.48 11.35
N THR A 16 -7.03 2.22 12.14
CA THR A 16 -5.61 2.45 11.89
C THR A 16 -4.87 1.13 11.81
N LYS A 17 -5.17 0.19 12.74
CA LYS A 17 -4.57 -1.14 12.72
C LYS A 17 -4.90 -1.91 11.43
N THR A 18 -6.15 -1.87 10.96
CA THR A 18 -6.55 -2.54 9.71
C THR A 18 -5.83 -1.93 8.50
N VAL A 19 -5.76 -0.61 8.43
CA VAL A 19 -5.11 0.11 7.31
C VAL A 19 -3.60 -0.17 7.29
N THR A 20 -2.91 -0.14 8.44
CA THR A 20 -1.47 -0.45 8.47
C THR A 20 -1.16 -1.92 8.23
N GLU A 21 -2.02 -2.84 8.68
CA GLU A 21 -1.90 -4.26 8.34
C GLU A 21 -2.06 -4.48 6.83
N TYR A 22 -3.05 -3.82 6.20
CA TYR A 22 -3.20 -3.84 4.74
C TYR A 22 -1.93 -3.37 4.03
N PHE A 23 -1.36 -2.21 4.42
CA PHE A 23 -0.13 -1.71 3.81
C PHE A 23 1.05 -2.66 3.97
N ALA A 24 1.21 -3.29 5.14
CA ALA A 24 2.25 -4.27 5.37
C ALA A 24 2.16 -5.43 4.36
N PHE A 25 0.97 -5.97 4.14
CA PHE A 25 0.76 -7.07 3.20
C PHE A 25 0.84 -6.62 1.74
N ALA A 26 0.28 -5.46 1.39
CA ALA A 26 0.30 -4.93 0.03
C ALA A 26 1.74 -4.64 -0.43
N ILE A 27 2.55 -3.98 0.41
CA ILE A 27 3.96 -3.69 0.10
C ILE A 27 4.75 -4.99 -0.09
N ASN A 28 4.65 -5.95 0.84
CA ASN A 28 5.34 -7.24 0.70
C ASN A 28 4.90 -7.99 -0.57
N GLN A 29 3.60 -7.96 -0.89
CA GLN A 29 3.08 -8.60 -2.09
C GLN A 29 3.60 -7.94 -3.36
N ILE A 30 3.69 -6.61 -3.42
CA ILE A 30 4.24 -5.89 -4.58
C ILE A 30 5.74 -6.18 -4.72
N LEU A 31 6.52 -6.09 -3.62
CA LEU A 31 7.97 -6.38 -3.66
C LEU A 31 8.26 -7.81 -4.14
N TYR A 32 7.42 -8.76 -3.74
CA TYR A 32 7.47 -10.15 -4.20
C TYR A 32 7.07 -10.28 -5.69
N LEU A 33 5.89 -9.79 -6.07
CA LEU A 33 5.34 -9.97 -7.41
C LEU A 33 6.15 -9.26 -8.50
N ARG A 34 6.73 -8.10 -8.17
CA ARG A 34 7.58 -7.32 -9.07
C ARG A 34 9.06 -7.72 -9.00
N GLN A 35 9.39 -8.74 -8.19
CA GLN A 35 10.74 -9.29 -7.99
C GLN A 35 11.77 -8.21 -7.63
N VAL A 36 11.37 -7.19 -6.85
CA VAL A 36 12.31 -6.21 -6.26
C VAL A 36 13.27 -6.93 -5.30
N TYR A 37 12.75 -7.93 -4.60
CA TYR A 37 13.53 -8.92 -3.87
C TYR A 37 13.31 -10.32 -4.47
N PRO A 38 14.34 -11.20 -4.43
CA PRO A 38 14.20 -12.58 -4.83
C PRO A 38 13.06 -13.31 -4.08
N SER A 39 12.37 -14.21 -4.78
CA SER A 39 11.24 -14.96 -4.21
C SER A 39 11.61 -15.80 -2.97
N ASN A 40 12.85 -16.28 -2.86
CA ASN A 40 13.33 -17.03 -1.69
C ASN A 40 13.56 -16.16 -0.44
N CYS A 41 13.49 -14.83 -0.57
CA CYS A 41 13.52 -13.91 0.57
C CYS A 41 12.15 -13.78 1.26
N PHE A 42 11.10 -14.43 0.76
CA PHE A 42 9.74 -14.36 1.31
C PHE A 42 9.28 -15.72 1.82
N THR A 43 8.47 -15.69 2.87
CA THR A 43 7.64 -16.81 3.32
C THR A 43 6.17 -16.42 3.16
N THR A 44 5.25 -17.37 3.31
CA THR A 44 3.81 -17.11 3.22
C THR A 44 3.17 -17.09 4.59
N ARG A 45 2.24 -16.15 4.80
CA ARG A 45 1.41 -16.07 6.01
C ARG A 45 -0.08 -15.99 5.62
N PRO A 46 -0.97 -16.72 6.31
CA PRO A 46 -2.40 -16.60 6.10
C PRO A 46 -2.91 -15.23 6.59
N ALA A 47 -3.61 -14.50 5.72
CA ALA A 47 -4.34 -13.27 6.05
C ALA A 47 -5.41 -12.99 4.99
N TYR A 48 -6.55 -12.40 5.39
CA TYR A 48 -7.66 -12.07 4.47
C TYR A 48 -8.13 -13.27 3.61
N ASP A 49 -8.06 -14.48 4.17
CA ASP A 49 -8.35 -15.76 3.49
C ASP A 49 -7.50 -15.97 2.23
N LEU A 50 -6.24 -15.49 2.26
CA LEU A 50 -5.20 -15.66 1.26
C LEU A 50 -3.90 -16.11 1.93
N GLN A 51 -2.99 -16.69 1.15
CA GLN A 51 -1.59 -16.92 1.55
C GLN A 51 -0.76 -15.77 0.97
N LEU A 52 -0.32 -14.85 1.82
CA LEU A 52 0.36 -13.63 1.39
C LEU A 52 1.85 -13.68 1.71
N PRO A 53 2.73 -13.20 0.81
CA PRO A 53 4.15 -13.17 1.06
C PRO A 53 4.49 -12.17 2.18
N VAL A 54 5.50 -12.51 2.98
CA VAL A 54 6.09 -11.67 4.02
C VAL A 54 7.60 -11.86 3.95
N ALA A 55 8.34 -10.75 3.92
CA ALA A 55 9.79 -10.78 3.86
C ALA A 55 10.40 -11.44 5.10
N GLN A 56 11.49 -12.17 4.89
CA GLN A 56 12.30 -12.79 5.94
C GLN A 56 13.54 -11.94 6.27
N ASP A 57 13.90 -10.99 5.41
CA ASP A 57 15.04 -10.11 5.60
C ASP A 57 14.82 -9.15 6.78
N GLU A 58 15.69 -9.22 7.78
CA GLU A 58 15.57 -8.44 9.02
C GLU A 58 15.66 -6.94 8.77
N LYS A 59 16.50 -6.51 7.82
CA LYS A 59 16.69 -5.08 7.52
C LYS A 59 15.46 -4.49 6.85
N LEU A 60 14.90 -5.20 5.87
CA LEU A 60 13.65 -4.83 5.21
C LEU A 60 12.51 -4.80 6.22
N ASN A 61 12.38 -5.81 7.07
CA ASN A 61 11.34 -5.85 8.10
C ASN A 61 11.48 -4.70 9.11
N ALA A 62 12.70 -4.36 9.52
CA ALA A 62 12.95 -3.21 10.40
C ALA A 62 12.58 -1.89 9.72
N TYR A 63 12.95 -1.71 8.45
CA TYR A 63 12.60 -0.53 7.67
C TYR A 63 11.07 -0.38 7.50
N LEU A 64 10.39 -1.44 7.06
CA LEU A 64 8.93 -1.43 6.91
C LEU A 64 8.23 -1.17 8.25
N THR A 65 8.74 -1.72 9.35
CA THR A 65 8.20 -1.46 10.69
C THR A 65 8.29 0.02 11.07
N GLN A 66 9.42 0.69 10.78
CA GLN A 66 9.58 2.12 11.03
C GLN A 66 8.57 2.94 10.21
N VAL A 67 8.44 2.64 8.92
CA VAL A 67 7.48 3.29 8.02
C VAL A 67 6.03 3.11 8.49
N LEU A 68 5.64 1.88 8.83
CA LEU A 68 4.28 1.57 9.26
C LEU A 68 3.94 2.17 10.63
N ASN A 69 4.91 2.30 11.54
CA ASN A 69 4.70 2.95 12.84
C ASN A 69 4.38 4.44 12.69
N ILE A 70 5.11 5.13 11.83
CA ILE A 70 4.88 6.56 11.56
C ILE A 70 3.56 6.75 10.81
N THR A 71 3.30 5.89 9.82
CA THR A 71 2.02 5.85 9.12
C THR A 71 0.86 5.66 10.11
N ALA A 72 0.98 4.76 11.09
CA ALA A 72 -0.04 4.57 12.11
C ALA A 72 -0.26 5.84 12.96
N GLN A 73 0.81 6.53 13.35
CA GLN A 73 0.71 7.78 14.12
C GLN A 73 -0.03 8.86 13.35
N TRP A 74 0.32 9.05 12.07
CA TRP A 74 -0.34 10.07 11.24
C TRP A 74 -1.76 9.69 10.82
N LEU A 75 -2.08 8.40 10.70
CA LEU A 75 -3.47 7.95 10.51
C LEU A 75 -4.32 8.28 11.74
N MET A 76 -3.77 8.11 12.95
CA MET A 76 -4.47 8.47 14.20
C MET A 76 -4.73 9.97 14.33
N THR A 77 -3.94 10.82 13.67
CA THR A 77 -4.13 12.29 13.66
C THR A 77 -4.82 12.79 12.40
N GLY A 78 -5.20 11.91 11.47
CA GLY A 78 -5.83 12.28 10.20
C GLY A 78 -4.91 13.01 9.21
N GLN A 79 -3.59 12.91 9.40
CA GLN A 79 -2.60 13.65 8.64
C GLN A 79 -2.17 12.94 7.35
N VAL A 80 -2.36 11.62 7.21
CA VAL A 80 -2.00 10.88 5.98
C VAL A 80 -3.04 11.11 4.89
N LYS A 81 -2.59 11.54 3.70
CA LYS A 81 -3.43 11.63 2.50
C LYS A 81 -3.11 10.53 1.49
N LYS A 82 -1.83 10.21 1.33
CA LYS A 82 -1.37 9.22 0.35
C LYS A 82 -0.08 8.55 0.82
N ILE A 83 0.11 7.29 0.47
CA ILE A 83 1.40 6.60 0.57
C ILE A 83 1.75 6.12 -0.82
N VAL A 84 3.00 6.30 -1.23
CA VAL A 84 3.51 5.87 -2.53
C VAL A 84 4.63 4.87 -2.32
N LEU A 85 4.52 3.69 -2.91
CA LEU A 85 5.62 2.76 -3.10
C LEU A 85 6.11 2.91 -4.55
N ALA A 86 7.26 3.56 -4.72
CA ALA A 86 7.89 3.75 -6.02
C ALA A 86 8.90 2.62 -6.29
N ILE A 87 8.83 2.01 -7.47
CA ILE A 87 9.84 1.10 -8.00
C ILE A 87 10.71 1.91 -8.97
N LEU A 88 12.02 1.86 -8.75
CA LEU A 88 13.00 2.73 -9.39
C LEU A 88 14.00 1.92 -10.22
N ALA A 89 14.17 2.33 -11.47
CA ALA A 89 15.26 1.94 -12.35
C ALA A 89 16.37 2.99 -12.25
N GLY A 90 17.43 2.70 -11.50
CA GLY A 90 18.40 3.72 -11.09
C GLY A 90 17.73 4.79 -10.21
N GLU A 91 17.66 6.03 -10.70
CA GLU A 91 16.99 7.15 -10.02
C GLU A 91 15.60 7.47 -10.60
N LYS A 92 15.18 6.76 -11.66
CA LYS A 92 13.92 7.01 -12.35
C LYS A 92 12.83 6.09 -11.84
N ALA A 93 11.70 6.65 -11.41
CA ALA A 93 10.51 5.86 -11.06
C ALA A 93 9.88 5.28 -12.35
N ILE A 94 9.66 3.97 -12.38
CA ILE A 94 9.06 3.25 -13.52
C ILE A 94 7.67 2.68 -13.20
N GLU A 95 7.38 2.48 -11.91
CA GLU A 95 6.09 2.02 -11.41
C GLU A 95 5.84 2.62 -10.02
N CYS A 96 4.72 3.30 -9.83
CA CYS A 96 4.32 3.93 -8.58
C CYS A 96 2.99 3.35 -8.11
N TRP A 97 3.01 2.72 -6.93
CA TRP A 97 1.83 2.21 -6.26
C TRP A 97 1.34 3.23 -5.24
N GLU A 98 0.20 3.84 -5.53
CA GLU A 98 -0.42 4.85 -4.71
C GLU A 98 -1.52 4.25 -3.83
N PHE A 99 -1.43 4.50 -2.54
CA PHE A 99 -2.44 4.17 -1.54
C PHE A 99 -3.05 5.45 -1.00
N ASN A 100 -4.18 5.84 -1.58
CA ASN A 100 -4.90 7.06 -1.23
C ASN A 100 -5.78 6.82 -0.01
N VAL A 101 -5.64 7.65 1.02
CA VAL A 101 -6.38 7.54 2.28
C VAL A 101 -7.31 8.74 2.42
N ASP A 102 -8.59 8.45 2.64
CA ASP A 102 -9.64 9.42 2.89
C ASP A 102 -10.38 9.07 4.18
N SER A 103 -10.48 10.02 5.10
CA SER A 103 -11.17 9.83 6.38
C SER A 103 -12.61 10.35 6.39
N ASP A 104 -13.00 11.16 5.39
CA ASP A 104 -14.31 11.84 5.37
C ASP A 104 -15.39 11.01 4.69
N THR A 105 -15.01 10.07 3.82
CA THR A 105 -15.95 9.26 3.00
C THR A 105 -16.13 7.82 3.49
N ALA A 106 -15.56 7.46 4.64
CA ALA A 106 -15.57 6.10 5.13
C ALA A 106 -16.95 5.69 5.68
N THR A 107 -17.44 4.54 5.23
CA THR A 107 -18.64 3.89 5.76
C THR A 107 -18.30 2.51 6.32
N ASN A 108 -19.16 1.97 7.19
CA ASN A 108 -18.96 0.63 7.71
C ASN A 108 -19.22 -0.40 6.61
N SER A 109 -18.21 -1.21 6.30
CA SER A 109 -18.26 -2.30 5.32
C SER A 109 -17.51 -3.53 5.83
N ASP A 110 -17.58 -4.63 5.08
CA ASP A 110 -16.76 -5.82 5.33
C ASP A 110 -15.32 -5.59 4.81
N ALA A 111 -14.54 -4.83 5.59
CA ALA A 111 -13.17 -4.48 5.28
C ALA A 111 -12.31 -5.70 4.90
N LYS A 112 -12.52 -6.84 5.58
CA LYS A 112 -11.74 -8.07 5.35
C LYS A 112 -11.97 -8.56 3.91
N ARG A 113 -13.23 -8.65 3.49
CA ARG A 113 -13.60 -9.09 2.14
C ARG A 113 -13.16 -8.11 1.07
N GLU A 114 -13.25 -6.81 1.34
CA GLU A 114 -12.81 -5.77 0.41
C GLU A 114 -11.29 -5.80 0.24
N ILE A 115 -10.53 -5.87 1.33
CA ILE A 115 -9.07 -6.04 1.30
C ILE A 115 -8.68 -7.30 0.52
N GLN A 116 -9.37 -8.43 0.76
CA GLN A 116 -9.14 -9.65 -0.02
C GLN A 116 -9.29 -9.40 -1.53
N ALA A 117 -10.33 -8.66 -1.94
CA ALA A 117 -10.54 -8.33 -3.35
C ALA A 117 -9.40 -7.47 -3.91
N VAL A 118 -8.95 -6.45 -3.17
CA VAL A 118 -7.84 -5.58 -3.59
C VAL A 118 -6.53 -6.37 -3.72
N MET A 119 -6.19 -7.23 -2.76
CA MET A 119 -4.99 -8.09 -2.84
C MET A 119 -5.01 -9.03 -4.07
N ARG A 120 -6.19 -9.55 -4.43
CA ARG A 120 -6.35 -10.32 -5.67
C ARG A 120 -6.15 -9.46 -6.92
N GLN A 121 -6.60 -8.20 -6.90
CA GLN A 121 -6.37 -7.29 -8.02
C GLN A 121 -4.88 -6.90 -8.16
N ILE A 122 -4.17 -6.67 -7.05
CA ILE A 122 -2.70 -6.47 -7.05
C ILE A 122 -2.01 -7.68 -7.68
N THR A 123 -2.45 -8.90 -7.36
CA THR A 123 -1.90 -10.11 -7.97
C THR A 123 -2.21 -10.18 -9.47
N ALA A 124 -3.47 -9.89 -9.85
CA ALA A 124 -3.90 -9.93 -11.24
C ALA A 124 -3.20 -8.86 -12.09
N SER A 125 -2.83 -7.71 -11.52
CA SER A 125 -2.28 -6.60 -12.29
C SER A 125 -0.94 -6.90 -12.93
N VAL A 126 -0.15 -7.79 -12.33
CA VAL A 126 1.13 -8.25 -12.87
C VAL A 126 1.00 -8.81 -14.29
N SER A 127 -0.17 -9.34 -14.66
CA SER A 127 -0.43 -9.88 -16.00
C SER A 127 -0.47 -8.83 -17.11
N PHE A 128 -0.75 -7.57 -16.78
CA PHE A 128 -0.79 -6.46 -17.73
C PHE A 128 0.30 -5.40 -17.48
N LEU A 129 0.96 -5.42 -16.33
CA LEU A 129 2.08 -4.53 -16.05
C LEU A 129 3.30 -4.92 -16.91
N PRO A 130 4.07 -3.94 -17.43
CA PRO A 130 5.29 -4.20 -18.18
C PRO A 130 6.27 -5.10 -17.41
N VAL A 131 7.00 -5.94 -18.14
CA VAL A 131 8.07 -6.76 -17.56
C VAL A 131 9.24 -5.84 -17.18
N ILE A 132 9.68 -5.92 -15.93
CA ILE A 132 10.88 -5.24 -15.43
C ILE A 132 12.08 -6.09 -15.85
N SER A 133 12.92 -5.57 -16.75
CA SER A 133 14.10 -6.28 -17.29
C SER A 133 15.42 -5.86 -16.64
N GLU A 134 15.41 -4.80 -15.84
CA GLU A 134 16.60 -4.24 -15.20
C GLU A 134 16.55 -4.38 -13.69
N LYS A 135 17.69 -4.12 -13.03
CA LYS A 135 17.76 -4.13 -11.58
C LYS A 135 17.02 -2.91 -11.05
N VAL A 136 16.03 -3.15 -10.20
CA VAL A 136 15.25 -2.10 -9.56
C VAL A 136 15.50 -2.03 -8.07
N ILE A 137 15.23 -0.85 -7.50
CA ILE A 137 15.11 -0.63 -6.06
C ILE A 137 13.70 -0.09 -5.77
N PHE A 138 13.39 0.17 -4.51
CA PHE A 138 12.13 0.81 -4.14
C PHE A 138 12.35 1.94 -3.15
N ASP A 139 11.42 2.89 -3.15
CA ASP A 139 11.31 3.98 -2.19
C ASP A 139 9.87 4.07 -1.68
N ILE A 140 9.69 4.47 -0.42
CA ILE A 140 8.35 4.68 0.16
C ILE A 140 8.21 6.12 0.62
N GLN A 141 7.21 6.79 0.07
CA GLN A 141 6.89 8.18 0.37
C GLN A 141 5.55 8.26 1.09
N VAL A 142 5.48 9.01 2.17
CA VAL A 142 4.23 9.25 2.91
C VAL A 142 3.88 10.71 2.77
N HIS A 143 2.76 10.98 2.10
CA HIS A 143 2.21 12.31 1.92
C HIS A 143 1.33 12.64 3.10
N ALA A 144 1.87 13.45 3.99
CA ALA A 144 1.17 14.01 5.12
C ALA A 144 0.79 15.48 4.86
N ASP A 145 -0.10 16.02 5.69
CA ASP A 145 -0.40 17.46 5.74
C ASP A 145 0.88 18.30 5.88
N GLU A 146 0.90 19.51 5.31
CA GLU A 146 2.02 20.46 5.40
C GLU A 146 2.43 20.77 6.85
N ASN A 147 1.49 20.62 7.79
CA ASN A 147 1.72 20.83 9.22
C ASN A 147 2.32 19.61 9.93
N ALA A 148 2.49 18.47 9.26
CA ALA A 148 3.11 17.29 9.84
C ALA A 148 4.63 17.47 9.92
N LEU A 149 5.17 17.42 11.13
CA LEU A 149 6.62 17.45 11.32
C LEU A 149 7.22 16.09 10.96
N PRO A 150 8.23 16.01 10.07
CA PRO A 150 8.88 14.76 9.75
C PRO A 150 9.56 14.18 11.00
N PRO A 151 9.36 12.89 11.31
CA PRO A 151 10.07 12.24 12.40
C PRO A 151 11.58 12.22 12.18
N GLN A 152 12.35 11.95 13.24
CA GLN A 152 13.80 11.83 13.12
C GLN A 152 14.18 10.75 12.09
N GLY A 153 15.06 11.10 11.15
CA GLY A 153 15.49 10.22 10.07
C GLY A 153 14.58 10.23 8.83
N TRP A 154 13.55 11.07 8.81
CA TRP A 154 12.75 11.34 7.62
C TRP A 154 13.17 12.65 6.98
N GLU A 155 13.19 12.66 5.66
CA GLU A 155 13.51 13.83 4.86
C GLU A 155 12.33 14.18 3.97
N THR A 156 12.12 15.47 3.74
CA THR A 156 11.15 15.93 2.76
C THR A 156 11.72 15.68 1.37
N THR A 157 11.03 14.85 0.58
CA THR A 157 11.41 14.55 -0.81
C THR A 157 10.36 15.05 -1.79
N LYS A 158 10.75 15.15 -3.07
CA LYS A 158 9.78 15.37 -4.15
C LYS A 158 9.00 14.09 -4.40
N GLU A 159 7.73 14.27 -4.72
CA GLU A 159 6.86 13.18 -5.09
C GLU A 159 7.42 12.39 -6.29
N ALA A 160 7.42 11.08 -6.16
CA ALA A 160 7.73 10.16 -7.27
C ALA A 160 6.58 10.18 -8.29
N LEU A 161 6.68 11.09 -9.26
CA LEU A 161 5.72 11.22 -10.34
C LEU A 161 6.22 10.49 -11.59
N ILE A 162 5.31 9.75 -12.22
CA ILE A 162 5.55 9.05 -13.48
C ILE A 162 4.50 9.52 -14.49
N GLN A 163 4.94 9.78 -15.73
CA GLN A 163 4.03 9.92 -16.86
C GLN A 163 3.76 8.54 -17.45
N GLY A 164 2.52 8.08 -17.44
CA GLY A 164 2.20 6.74 -17.91
C GLY A 164 0.73 6.36 -17.74
N GLN A 165 0.45 5.08 -17.91
CA GLN A 165 -0.89 4.53 -17.68
C GLN A 165 -1.15 4.39 -16.19
N SER A 166 -2.41 4.53 -15.80
CA SER A 166 -2.84 4.29 -14.43
C SER A 166 -4.00 3.31 -14.38
N VAL A 167 -4.01 2.48 -13.34
CA VAL A 167 -5.09 1.53 -13.07
C VAL A 167 -5.54 1.71 -11.64
N ASP A 168 -6.81 2.05 -11.47
CA ASP A 168 -7.48 2.11 -10.18
C ASP A 168 -8.02 0.74 -9.78
N PHE A 169 -7.71 0.33 -8.56
CA PHE A 169 -8.27 -0.86 -7.94
C PHE A 169 -9.51 -0.52 -7.13
N ARG A 170 -10.17 -1.56 -6.60
CA ARG A 170 -11.26 -1.36 -5.64
C ARG A 170 -10.74 -0.65 -4.40
N LYS A 171 -11.65 0.06 -3.73
CA LYS A 171 -11.41 0.64 -2.41
C LYS A 171 -11.90 -0.32 -1.34
N PHE A 172 -11.33 -0.23 -0.15
CA PHE A 172 -11.90 -0.82 1.05
C PHE A 172 -12.14 0.26 2.09
N GLN A 173 -13.08 0.00 3.02
CA GLN A 173 -13.42 0.93 4.07
C GLN A 173 -13.45 0.25 5.43
N THR A 174 -13.19 1.02 6.48
CA THR A 174 -13.15 0.54 7.88
C THR A 174 -14.16 1.28 8.76
N GLY A 175 -15.06 2.09 8.17
CA GLY A 175 -15.91 3.03 8.90
C GLY A 175 -15.23 4.33 9.35
N VAL A 176 -13.90 4.39 9.34
CA VAL A 176 -13.13 5.62 9.67
C VAL A 176 -12.22 6.04 8.52
N HIS A 177 -11.61 5.08 7.83
CA HIS A 177 -10.78 5.34 6.66
C HIS A 177 -11.35 4.60 5.45
N SER A 178 -11.24 5.24 4.29
CA SER A 178 -11.49 4.70 2.96
C SER A 178 -10.15 4.72 2.24
N VAL A 179 -9.70 3.55 1.77
CA VAL A 179 -8.39 3.41 1.14
C VAL A 179 -8.57 2.95 -0.29
N GLY A 180 -8.10 3.77 -1.23
CA GLY A 180 -8.00 3.43 -2.64
C GLY A 180 -6.58 3.03 -3.00
N THR A 181 -6.44 2.02 -3.86
CA THR A 181 -5.13 1.61 -4.40
C THR A 181 -5.11 1.89 -5.89
N ARG A 182 -4.00 2.44 -6.38
CA ARG A 182 -3.75 2.73 -7.79
C ARG A 182 -2.32 2.33 -8.12
N VAL A 183 -2.09 1.85 -9.34
CA VAL A 183 -0.74 1.74 -9.89
C VAL A 183 -0.62 2.67 -11.09
N VAL A 184 0.47 3.43 -11.15
CA VAL A 184 0.88 4.23 -12.30
C VAL A 184 2.17 3.63 -12.83
N TYR A 185 2.25 3.34 -14.12
CA TYR A 185 3.42 2.70 -14.72
C TYR A 185 3.73 3.28 -16.10
N GLU A 186 5.02 3.31 -16.43
CA GLU A 186 5.48 3.73 -17.74
C GLU A 186 5.03 2.73 -18.82
N GLU A 187 4.45 3.23 -19.92
CA GLU A 187 4.17 2.38 -21.08
C GLU A 187 5.49 1.88 -21.69
N ARG A 188 5.51 0.63 -22.19
CA ARG A 188 6.62 0.20 -23.04
C ARG A 188 6.73 1.17 -24.21
N GLY A 189 7.88 1.82 -24.36
CA GLY A 189 8.31 2.30 -25.67
C GLY A 189 8.24 1.11 -26.62
N GLY A 190 7.34 1.18 -27.61
CA GLY A 190 7.10 0.09 -28.53
C GLY A 190 8.30 -0.11 -29.44
N ASP A 191 9.22 -0.98 -29.05
CA ASP A 191 10.14 -1.59 -30.01
C ASP A 191 9.38 -2.71 -30.73
N ILE A 192 8.71 -2.33 -31.83
CA ILE A 192 8.27 -3.23 -32.91
C ILE A 192 9.22 -3.02 -34.08
#